data_AF-A0A348NTZ2-F1
#
_entry.id   AF-A0A348NTZ2-F1
#
_cell.length_a   1.000
_cell.length_b   1.000
_cell.length_c   1.000
_cell.angle_alpha   90.00
_cell.angle_beta   90.00
_cell.angle_gamma   90.00
#
_symmetry.space_group_name_H-M   'P 1'
#
loop_
_entity.id
_entity.type
_entity.pdbx_description
1 polymer ?
#
loop_
_entity_poly.entity_id
_entity_poly.type
_entity_poly.pdbx_seq_one_letter_code
_entity_poly.pdbx_strand_id
1 'polypeptide(L)'
;MTEGTRDFAARLAALDDDALAALLAARGVSPSATWRDYFDAADALAEPSFVARALQGLTWTELAALARASADGSAVPEDEAPTARTLGLTDASGVPLPSTAKAIDLVTIDGTEAPADLPPADQATERETAERAFTSVASFGDILIQTLHAPLARLGSGAIAAADRRRISEELQNPEDLDALIELARTAGLLDVEGRWLLPTAQAELWLRQPTVRRWSVVATAWRDALPRGIRAGGAWTDPATWASTFPADASWPARASALRAQAVVWGLIAPGGSAPAWSRALAAGSAEAEEHLGRLLPHEVDRIYLQNDLTAISPGPLASGLDVRLRQLAHRESHAQASSYRFTQESIAAALTEGETADSMLEFLAGLSLTGVPQPLEYLVRTTSDKHGLVQVGYDPDAPPEAPRTLVTSIQEQAIKTIAVDQSLRPLGLVRTADGSGLTTRAPRDTVLWALVDARYPAVAVDADGREERMRRHRVAAGPVAPGSASVDAYATLIATLRASVSSNADTAWLEREIEAAVRARALVEVEVQLPDGATRTFVLEASGLGGGRLRGRERGTDVERTLPVSSVRGVRRL
;
A
#
# COMPACT_ATOMS: atom_id res chain seq x y z
N MET A 1 4.76 20.80 -36.11
CA MET A 1 5.16 19.81 -35.06
C MET A 1 6.41 19.09 -35.54
N THR A 2 7.11 18.33 -34.69
CA THR A 2 8.23 17.48 -35.15
C THR A 2 7.69 16.21 -35.83
N GLU A 3 8.40 15.68 -36.83
CA GLU A 3 8.04 14.44 -37.55
C GLU A 3 7.73 13.28 -36.57
N GLY A 4 8.52 13.14 -35.50
CA GLY A 4 8.29 12.12 -34.46
C GLY A 4 7.00 12.26 -33.64
N THR A 5 6.36 13.43 -33.59
CA THR A 5 5.04 13.58 -32.92
C THR A 5 3.95 12.87 -33.72
N ARG A 6 4.04 12.90 -35.06
CA ARG A 6 3.06 12.30 -35.95
C ARG A 6 3.08 10.79 -35.85
N ASP A 7 4.27 10.20 -35.90
CA ASP A 7 4.45 8.75 -35.82
C ASP A 7 4.03 8.22 -34.46
N PHE A 8 4.27 8.99 -33.39
CA PHE A 8 3.80 8.63 -32.06
C PHE A 8 2.27 8.70 -31.92
N ALA A 9 1.62 9.73 -32.46
CA ALA A 9 0.16 9.83 -32.49
C ALA A 9 -0.48 8.66 -33.26
N ALA A 10 0.09 8.29 -34.42
CA ALA A 10 -0.35 7.13 -35.21
C ALA A 10 -0.19 5.82 -34.43
N ARG A 11 0.91 5.66 -33.69
CA ARG A 11 1.14 4.51 -32.81
C ARG A 11 0.09 4.43 -31.70
N LEU A 12 -0.20 5.54 -31.01
CA LEU A 12 -1.23 5.59 -29.97
C LEU A 12 -2.62 5.21 -30.52
N ALA A 13 -2.93 5.64 -31.74
CA ALA A 13 -4.17 5.29 -32.42
C ALA A 13 -4.27 3.80 -32.77
N ALA A 14 -3.13 3.12 -32.99
CA ALA A 14 -3.07 1.70 -33.35
C ALA A 14 -3.14 0.73 -32.16
N LEU A 15 -2.90 1.20 -30.92
CA LEU A 15 -3.07 0.39 -29.71
C LEU A 15 -4.55 0.04 -29.51
N ASP A 16 -4.83 -1.16 -29.00
CA ASP A 16 -6.16 -1.48 -28.46
C ASP A 16 -6.44 -0.68 -27.17
N ASP A 17 -7.68 -0.74 -26.69
CA ASP A 17 -8.12 0.09 -25.56
C ASP A 17 -7.44 -0.34 -24.24
N ASP A 18 -7.18 -1.63 -24.05
CA ASP A 18 -6.50 -2.14 -22.84
C ASP A 18 -5.03 -1.69 -22.81
N ALA A 19 -4.32 -1.82 -23.93
CA ALA A 19 -2.94 -1.38 -24.06
C ALA A 19 -2.81 0.14 -23.97
N LEU A 20 -3.76 0.89 -24.55
CA LEU A 20 -3.79 2.35 -24.42
C LEU A 20 -4.06 2.77 -22.96
N ALA A 21 -5.03 2.16 -22.29
CA ALA A 21 -5.30 2.43 -20.88
C ALA A 21 -4.08 2.10 -20.00
N ALA A 22 -3.43 0.96 -20.23
CA ALA A 22 -2.22 0.57 -19.52
C ALA A 22 -1.07 1.57 -19.73
N LEU A 23 -0.86 2.05 -20.96
CA LEU A 23 0.12 3.10 -21.25
C LEU A 23 -0.22 4.39 -20.51
N LEU A 24 -1.47 4.85 -20.57
CA LEU A 24 -1.90 6.09 -19.89
C LEU A 24 -1.72 6.00 -18.37
N ALA A 25 -2.09 4.87 -17.78
CA ALA A 25 -1.88 4.60 -16.35
C ALA A 25 -0.39 4.58 -16.00
N ALA A 26 0.43 3.85 -16.76
CA ALA A 26 1.87 3.75 -16.54
C ALA A 26 2.61 5.09 -16.73
N ARG A 27 2.06 5.98 -17.57
CA ARG A 27 2.56 7.35 -17.78
C ARG A 27 2.03 8.35 -16.75
N GLY A 28 1.18 7.92 -15.81
CA GLY A 28 0.60 8.77 -14.76
C GLY A 28 -0.34 9.84 -15.31
N VAL A 29 -1.04 9.55 -16.42
CA VAL A 29 -2.02 10.45 -17.03
C VAL A 29 -3.29 10.44 -16.18
N SER A 30 -3.85 11.60 -15.88
CA SER A 30 -5.15 11.66 -15.21
C SER A 30 -6.26 11.11 -16.12
N PRO A 31 -7.16 10.24 -15.62
CA PRO A 31 -8.35 9.84 -16.37
C PRO A 31 -9.23 11.03 -16.81
N SER A 32 -9.10 12.17 -16.13
CA SER A 32 -9.80 13.42 -16.44
C SER A 32 -9.01 14.37 -17.36
N ALA A 33 -7.98 13.89 -18.06
CA ALA A 33 -7.21 14.71 -18.99
C ALA A 33 -8.11 15.26 -20.12
N THR A 34 -7.88 16.52 -20.51
CA THR A 34 -8.72 17.23 -21.49
C THR A 34 -8.14 17.17 -22.90
N TRP A 35 -7.60 16.02 -23.31
CA TRP A 35 -7.02 15.84 -24.65
C TRP A 35 -8.13 15.63 -25.68
N ARG A 36 -8.04 16.32 -26.81
CA ARG A 36 -9.10 16.29 -27.84
C ARG A 36 -8.84 15.26 -28.93
N ASP A 37 -7.58 14.93 -29.18
CA ASP A 37 -7.14 14.00 -30.22
C ASP A 37 -5.81 13.32 -29.86
N TYR A 38 -5.37 12.37 -30.69
CA TYR A 38 -4.10 11.65 -30.49
C TYR A 38 -2.86 12.55 -30.59
N PHE A 39 -2.96 13.73 -31.20
CA PHE A 39 -1.85 14.69 -31.27
C PHE A 39 -1.69 15.45 -29.95
N ASP A 40 -2.80 15.89 -29.34
CA ASP A 40 -2.79 16.47 -27.99
C ASP A 40 -2.20 15.46 -26.98
N ALA A 41 -2.54 14.17 -27.11
CA ALA A 41 -1.96 13.11 -26.30
C ALA A 41 -0.46 12.89 -26.58
N ALA A 42 -0.06 12.80 -27.86
CA ALA A 42 1.33 12.60 -28.25
C ALA A 42 2.23 13.77 -27.85
N ASP A 43 1.78 15.01 -28.02
CA ASP A 43 2.50 16.22 -27.60
C ASP A 43 2.68 16.26 -26.08
N ALA A 44 1.60 16.02 -25.31
CA ALA A 44 1.66 16.00 -23.85
C ALA A 44 2.58 14.88 -23.34
N LEU A 45 2.47 13.68 -23.91
CA LEU A 45 3.35 12.56 -23.57
C LEU A 45 4.80 12.79 -24.05
N ALA A 46 5.05 13.64 -25.04
CA ALA A 46 6.42 13.99 -25.44
C ALA A 46 7.06 15.07 -24.53
N GLU A 47 6.30 15.69 -23.62
CA GLU A 47 6.84 16.69 -22.70
C GLU A 47 7.93 16.11 -21.79
N PRO A 48 9.00 16.88 -21.47
CA PRO A 48 10.12 16.40 -20.67
C PRO A 48 9.73 15.78 -19.33
N SER A 49 8.69 16.31 -18.67
CA SER A 49 8.19 15.81 -17.38
C SER A 49 7.59 14.40 -17.47
N PHE A 50 6.79 14.14 -18.52
CA PHE A 50 6.22 12.83 -18.78
C PHE A 50 7.28 11.83 -19.21
N VAL A 51 8.21 12.24 -20.10
CA VAL A 51 9.32 11.39 -20.54
C VAL A 51 10.22 11.02 -19.35
N ALA A 52 10.66 11.99 -18.55
CA ALA A 52 11.48 11.75 -17.36
C ALA A 52 10.81 10.78 -16.37
N ARG A 53 9.49 10.93 -16.13
CA ARG A 53 8.74 10.02 -15.24
C ARG A 53 8.70 8.59 -15.76
N ALA A 54 8.62 8.35 -17.06
CA ALA A 54 8.71 6.98 -17.56
C ALA A 54 10.11 6.41 -17.48
N LEU A 55 11.14 7.22 -17.72
CA LEU A 55 12.52 6.78 -17.57
C LEU A 55 12.80 6.34 -16.13
N GLN A 56 12.24 7.02 -15.12
CA GLN A 56 12.30 6.62 -13.70
C GLN A 56 11.78 5.20 -13.46
N GLY A 57 10.82 4.76 -14.27
CA GLY A 57 10.24 3.44 -14.18
C GLY A 57 11.08 2.35 -14.83
N LEU A 58 12.11 2.66 -15.64
CA LEU A 58 12.94 1.72 -16.40
C LEU A 58 14.08 1.11 -15.57
N THR A 59 14.32 -0.19 -15.73
CA THR A 59 15.47 -0.83 -15.06
C THR A 59 16.78 -0.38 -15.72
N TRP A 60 17.90 -0.62 -15.04
CA TRP A 60 19.24 -0.35 -15.56
C TRP A 60 19.45 -0.98 -16.96
N THR A 61 19.10 -2.26 -17.14
CA THR A 61 19.26 -2.98 -18.42
C THR A 61 18.45 -2.30 -19.55
N GLU A 62 17.22 -1.90 -19.26
CA GLU A 62 16.36 -1.24 -20.25
C GLU A 62 16.86 0.18 -20.59
N LEU A 63 17.36 0.94 -19.60
CA LEU A 63 17.95 2.25 -19.84
C LEU A 63 19.23 2.14 -20.64
N ALA A 64 20.09 1.16 -20.36
CA ALA A 64 21.31 0.91 -21.12
C ALA A 64 20.98 0.56 -22.59
N ALA A 65 19.99 -0.29 -22.84
CA ALA A 65 19.52 -0.62 -24.18
C ALA A 65 18.94 0.60 -24.90
N LEU A 66 18.12 1.40 -24.20
CA LEU A 66 17.52 2.62 -24.74
C LEU A 66 18.57 3.70 -25.06
N ALA A 67 19.60 3.83 -24.24
CA ALA A 67 20.71 4.76 -24.44
C ALA A 67 21.56 4.36 -25.67
N ARG A 68 21.89 3.07 -25.81
CA ARG A 68 22.60 2.54 -27.00
C ARG A 68 21.79 2.81 -28.28
N ALA A 69 20.51 2.48 -28.27
CA ALA A 69 19.63 2.69 -29.41
C ALA A 69 19.49 4.18 -29.78
N SER A 70 19.45 5.07 -28.78
CA SER A 70 19.37 6.52 -28.99
C SER A 70 20.65 7.08 -29.61
N ALA A 71 21.83 6.59 -29.22
CA ALA A 71 23.11 7.02 -29.77
C ALA A 71 23.30 6.59 -31.23
N ASP A 72 22.89 5.36 -31.57
CA ASP A 72 23.12 4.78 -32.89
C ASP A 72 21.94 4.97 -33.86
N GLY A 73 20.81 5.52 -33.37
CA GLY A 73 19.57 5.66 -34.16
C GLY A 73 18.94 4.32 -34.56
N SER A 74 19.16 3.28 -33.77
CA SER A 74 18.69 1.92 -34.03
C SER A 74 17.43 1.58 -33.23
N ALA A 75 16.78 0.48 -33.59
CA ALA A 75 15.63 -0.01 -32.85
C ALA A 75 16.07 -0.65 -31.53
N VAL A 76 15.34 -0.37 -30.45
CA VAL A 76 15.55 -1.01 -29.15
C VAL A 76 15.11 -2.48 -29.23
N PRO A 77 15.98 -3.46 -28.88
CA PRO A 77 15.59 -4.86 -28.81
C PRO A 77 14.45 -5.07 -27.81
N GLU A 78 13.41 -5.79 -28.23
CA GLU A 78 12.17 -5.96 -27.45
C GLU A 78 12.36 -6.84 -26.20
N ASP A 79 13.33 -7.75 -26.26
CA ASP A 79 13.77 -8.59 -25.14
C ASP A 79 14.61 -7.82 -24.11
N GLU A 80 15.40 -6.84 -24.54
CA GLU A 80 16.23 -6.03 -23.63
C GLU A 80 15.45 -4.88 -22.96
N ALA A 81 14.46 -4.29 -23.64
CA ALA A 81 13.66 -3.19 -23.08
C ALA A 81 12.15 -3.28 -23.39
N PRO A 82 11.47 -4.34 -22.93
CA PRO A 82 10.04 -4.53 -23.19
C PRO A 82 9.20 -3.36 -22.70
N THR A 83 9.56 -2.75 -21.57
CA THR A 83 8.77 -1.66 -20.98
C THR A 83 8.94 -0.33 -21.73
N ALA A 84 10.05 -0.12 -22.45
CA ALA A 84 10.26 1.09 -23.23
C ALA A 84 9.19 1.24 -24.31
N ARG A 85 8.79 0.13 -24.93
CA ARG A 85 7.65 0.10 -25.86
C ARG A 85 6.34 0.37 -25.11
N THR A 86 6.04 -0.33 -24.01
CA THR A 86 4.78 -0.14 -23.27
C THR A 86 4.58 1.30 -22.80
N LEU A 87 5.66 2.02 -22.47
CA LEU A 87 5.62 3.43 -22.04
C LEU A 87 5.58 4.43 -23.21
N GLY A 88 5.56 3.96 -24.46
CA GLY A 88 5.53 4.84 -25.63
C GLY A 88 6.81 5.65 -25.82
N LEU A 89 7.97 5.13 -25.42
CA LEU A 89 9.26 5.84 -25.53
C LEU A 89 9.93 5.71 -26.90
N THR A 90 9.41 4.82 -27.75
CA THR A 90 9.87 4.55 -29.11
C THR A 90 8.79 4.88 -30.14
N ASP A 91 9.16 4.93 -31.42
CA ASP A 91 8.21 4.89 -32.52
C ASP A 91 7.68 3.45 -32.76
N ALA A 92 6.95 3.26 -33.87
CA ALA A 92 6.41 1.95 -34.28
C ALA A 92 7.48 0.95 -34.76
N SER A 93 8.65 1.44 -35.19
CA SER A 93 9.79 0.60 -35.60
C SER A 93 10.67 0.20 -34.42
N GLY A 94 10.44 0.78 -33.24
CA GLY A 94 11.21 0.54 -32.03
C GLY A 94 12.37 1.53 -31.84
N VAL A 95 12.50 2.54 -32.70
CA VAL A 95 13.54 3.58 -32.58
C VAL A 95 13.12 4.60 -31.51
N PRO A 96 14.00 5.02 -30.59
CA PRO A 96 13.66 6.00 -29.54
C PRO A 96 13.15 7.32 -30.12
N LEU A 97 12.09 7.88 -29.51
CA LEU A 97 11.56 9.18 -29.93
C LEU A 97 12.59 10.30 -29.67
N PRO A 98 12.58 11.41 -30.43
CA PRO A 98 13.51 12.52 -30.20
C PRO A 98 13.46 13.12 -28.79
N SER A 99 12.28 13.13 -28.16
CA SER A 99 12.10 13.55 -26.76
C SER A 99 12.72 12.56 -25.78
N THR A 100 12.62 11.25 -26.06
CA THR A 100 13.27 10.17 -25.32
C THR A 100 14.78 10.28 -25.40
N ALA A 101 15.34 10.42 -26.61
CA ALA A 101 16.78 10.55 -26.84
C ALA A 101 17.36 11.74 -26.04
N LYS A 102 16.70 12.90 -26.11
CA LYS A 102 17.12 14.09 -25.32
C LYS A 102 17.04 13.87 -23.82
N ALA A 103 16.04 13.14 -23.34
CA ALA A 103 15.87 12.90 -21.92
C ALA A 103 16.89 11.88 -21.38
N ILE A 104 17.23 10.85 -22.17
CA ILE A 104 18.19 9.83 -21.74
C ILE A 104 19.62 10.35 -21.69
N ASP A 105 19.99 11.32 -22.54
CA ASP A 105 21.28 12.03 -22.45
C ASP A 105 21.50 12.75 -21.11
N LEU A 106 20.42 13.01 -20.36
CA LEU A 106 20.45 13.63 -19.04
C LEU A 106 20.50 12.62 -17.89
N VAL A 107 20.35 11.32 -18.17
CA VAL A 107 20.34 10.25 -17.17
C VAL A 107 21.74 9.70 -17.00
N THR A 108 22.27 9.74 -15.78
CA THR A 108 23.50 9.03 -15.43
C THR A 108 23.19 7.55 -15.22
N ILE A 109 23.68 6.69 -16.10
CA ILE A 109 23.52 5.23 -16.01
C ILE A 109 24.81 4.64 -15.44
N ASP A 110 24.94 4.67 -14.11
CA ASP A 110 26.06 4.07 -13.38
C ASP A 110 25.70 2.66 -12.89
N GLY A 111 26.71 1.77 -12.83
CA GLY A 111 26.56 0.41 -12.33
C GLY A 111 26.53 -0.65 -13.43
N THR A 112 26.22 -1.88 -13.05
CA THR A 112 26.12 -3.03 -13.95
C THR A 112 24.85 -3.81 -13.64
N GLU A 113 24.43 -4.65 -14.58
CA GLU A 113 23.32 -5.59 -14.36
C GLU A 113 23.57 -6.47 -13.14
N ALA A 114 22.49 -6.71 -12.39
CA ALA A 114 22.51 -7.52 -11.18
C ALA A 114 22.68 -9.00 -11.52
N PRO A 115 23.54 -9.74 -10.80
CA PRO A 115 23.48 -11.19 -10.84
C PRO A 115 22.08 -11.67 -10.41
N ALA A 116 21.53 -12.63 -11.16
CA ALA A 116 20.28 -13.27 -10.80
C ALA A 116 20.42 -14.17 -9.55
N ASP A 117 21.62 -14.68 -9.30
CA ASP A 117 21.89 -15.64 -8.22
C ASP A 117 22.10 -14.94 -6.87
N LEU A 118 21.38 -15.41 -5.86
CA LEU A 118 21.55 -14.96 -4.48
C LEU A 118 22.78 -15.61 -3.84
N PRO A 119 23.68 -14.83 -3.21
CA PRO A 119 24.84 -15.40 -2.53
C PRO A 119 24.38 -16.31 -1.38
N PRO A 120 24.81 -17.57 -1.30
CA PRO A 120 24.34 -18.49 -0.26
C PRO A 120 24.89 -18.11 1.11
N ALA A 121 24.08 -18.24 2.16
CA ALA A 121 24.54 -18.11 3.55
C ALA A 121 25.26 -19.38 4.03
N ASP A 122 26.23 -19.21 4.94
CA ASP A 122 26.83 -20.34 5.65
C ASP A 122 25.96 -20.78 6.84
N GLN A 123 26.28 -21.93 7.44
CA GLN A 123 25.46 -22.52 8.50
C GLN A 123 25.37 -21.65 9.77
N ALA A 124 26.37 -20.82 10.05
CA ALA A 124 26.35 -19.94 11.22
C ALA A 124 25.40 -18.76 10.97
N THR A 125 25.55 -18.13 9.80
CA THR A 125 24.70 -17.04 9.32
C THR A 125 23.25 -17.50 9.18
N GLU A 126 23.01 -18.72 8.71
CA GLU A 126 21.66 -19.30 8.65
C GLU A 126 21.03 -19.42 10.05
N ARG A 127 21.74 -19.85 11.08
CA ARG A 127 21.15 -19.93 12.43
C ARG A 127 20.79 -18.55 12.98
N GLU A 128 21.68 -17.57 12.84
CA GLU A 128 21.43 -16.19 13.27
C GLU A 128 20.25 -15.57 12.52
N THR A 129 20.16 -15.79 11.21
CA THR A 129 19.06 -15.26 10.39
C THR A 129 17.72 -15.94 10.73
N ALA A 130 17.74 -17.23 11.10
CA ALA A 130 16.54 -17.94 11.56
C ALA A 130 16.05 -17.42 12.93
N GLU A 131 16.96 -17.19 13.88
CA GLU A 131 16.64 -16.55 15.16
C GLU A 131 16.03 -15.16 14.96
N ARG A 132 16.62 -14.38 14.03
CA ARG A 132 16.09 -13.08 13.64
C ARG A 132 14.67 -13.17 13.08
N ALA A 133 14.41 -14.09 12.16
CA ALA A 133 13.08 -14.31 11.59
C ALA A 133 12.06 -14.66 12.68
N PHE A 134 12.43 -15.52 13.63
CA PHE A 134 11.58 -15.90 14.76
C PHE A 134 11.22 -14.71 15.66
N THR A 135 12.21 -13.92 16.07
CA THR A 135 11.98 -12.68 16.86
C THR A 135 11.07 -11.70 16.11
N SER A 136 11.28 -11.54 14.80
CA SER A 136 10.49 -10.62 13.99
C SER A 136 9.04 -11.07 13.84
N VAL A 137 8.76 -12.37 13.64
CA VAL A 137 7.38 -12.89 13.59
C VAL A 137 6.67 -12.68 14.92
N ALA A 138 7.35 -12.90 16.05
CA ALA A 138 6.79 -12.66 17.38
C ALA A 138 6.47 -11.16 17.59
N SER A 139 7.44 -10.28 17.32
CA SER A 139 7.30 -8.82 17.40
C SER A 139 6.17 -8.30 16.52
N PHE A 140 6.02 -8.86 15.32
CA PHE A 140 4.95 -8.51 14.40
C PHE A 140 3.57 -8.92 14.93
N GLY A 141 3.45 -10.09 15.56
CA GLY A 141 2.23 -10.49 16.26
C GLY A 141 1.87 -9.53 17.40
N ASP A 142 2.87 -9.06 18.14
CA ASP A 142 2.68 -8.09 19.23
C ASP A 142 2.14 -6.76 18.71
N ILE A 143 2.71 -6.24 17.63
CA ILE A 143 2.23 -5.02 16.95
C ILE A 143 0.76 -5.18 16.55
N LEU A 144 0.39 -6.31 15.93
CA LEU A 144 -0.98 -6.54 15.50
C LEU A 144 -1.96 -6.62 16.68
N ILE A 145 -1.62 -7.34 17.75
CA ILE A 145 -2.46 -7.45 18.96
C ILE A 145 -2.61 -6.09 19.66
N GLN A 146 -1.53 -5.32 19.80
CA GLN A 146 -1.63 -3.97 20.36
C GLN A 146 -2.48 -3.05 19.50
N THR A 147 -2.33 -3.12 18.18
CA THR A 147 -3.08 -2.26 17.23
C THR A 147 -4.56 -2.65 17.18
N LEU A 148 -4.87 -3.92 17.43
CA LEU A 148 -6.21 -4.46 17.61
C LEU A 148 -6.93 -3.80 18.81
N HIS A 149 -6.22 -3.54 19.92
CA HIS A 149 -6.78 -2.86 21.08
C HIS A 149 -6.72 -1.33 21.00
N ALA A 150 -5.69 -0.78 20.34
CA ALA A 150 -5.43 0.65 20.22
C ALA A 150 -4.91 0.99 18.81
N PRO A 151 -5.82 1.40 17.89
CA PRO A 151 -5.46 1.82 16.54
C PRO A 151 -4.36 2.88 16.49
N LEU A 152 -3.50 2.83 15.48
CA LEU A 152 -2.38 3.77 15.38
C LEU A 152 -2.78 5.01 14.62
N ALA A 153 -2.56 6.19 15.19
CA ALA A 153 -2.80 7.45 14.50
C ALA A 153 -1.69 7.72 13.48
N ARG A 154 -2.07 8.15 12.28
CA ARG A 154 -1.16 8.57 11.20
C ARG A 154 -1.15 10.10 11.07
N LEU A 155 0.04 10.63 10.83
CA LEU A 155 0.28 12.02 10.49
C LEU A 155 0.04 12.24 8.98
N GLY A 156 -0.07 13.50 8.54
CA GLY A 156 -0.24 13.83 7.12
C GLY A 156 0.93 13.37 6.23
N SER A 157 2.12 13.16 6.80
CA SER A 157 3.28 12.55 6.13
C SER A 157 3.14 11.03 5.92
N GLY A 158 2.14 10.41 6.53
CA GLY A 158 1.93 8.96 6.52
C GLY A 158 2.59 8.19 7.67
N ALA A 159 3.47 8.84 8.43
CA ALA A 159 4.14 8.28 9.61
C ALA A 159 3.19 8.08 10.80
N ILE A 160 3.53 7.17 11.71
CA ILE A 160 2.79 6.94 12.97
C ILE A 160 3.05 8.11 13.93
N ALA A 161 2.03 8.52 14.67
CA ALA A 161 2.13 9.55 15.70
C ALA A 161 3.16 9.17 16.77
N ALA A 162 3.90 10.16 17.28
CA ALA A 162 5.02 9.92 18.21
C ALA A 162 4.63 9.15 19.49
N ALA A 163 3.42 9.39 20.01
CA ALA A 163 2.89 8.68 21.18
C ALA A 163 2.66 7.19 20.89
N ASP A 164 2.03 6.86 19.75
CA ASP A 164 1.80 5.48 19.32
C ASP A 164 3.11 4.77 18.98
N ARG A 165 4.05 5.47 18.34
CA ARG A 165 5.39 4.95 18.06
C ARG A 165 6.08 4.56 19.36
N ARG A 166 6.12 5.47 20.33
CA ARG A 166 6.74 5.22 21.63
C ARG A 166 6.12 4.03 22.34
N ARG A 167 4.79 3.97 22.39
CA ARG A 167 4.04 2.88 23.00
C ARG A 167 4.41 1.51 22.41
N ILE A 168 4.40 1.38 21.08
CA ILE A 168 4.76 0.11 20.44
C ILE A 168 6.24 -0.21 20.67
N SER A 169 7.12 0.77 20.49
CA SER A 169 8.57 0.60 20.62
C SER A 169 9.00 0.14 22.03
N GLU A 170 8.29 0.51 23.09
CA GLU A 170 8.60 0.09 24.47
C GLU A 170 8.43 -1.43 24.68
N GLU A 171 7.63 -2.10 23.85
CA GLU A 171 7.39 -3.56 23.92
C GLU A 171 8.16 -4.35 22.84
N LEU A 172 8.84 -3.69 21.90
CA LEU A 172 9.61 -4.37 20.87
C LEU A 172 11.00 -4.75 21.37
N GLN A 173 11.45 -5.96 21.02
CA GLN A 173 12.86 -6.35 21.26
C GLN A 173 13.84 -5.46 20.49
N ASN A 174 13.49 -5.11 19.25
CA ASN A 174 14.28 -4.28 18.34
C ASN A 174 13.42 -3.10 17.85
N PRO A 175 13.36 -1.99 18.61
CA PRO A 175 12.49 -0.85 18.29
C PRO A 175 12.78 -0.17 16.95
N GLU A 176 14.01 -0.28 16.45
CA GLU A 176 14.45 0.24 15.15
C GLU A 176 13.76 -0.44 13.96
N ASP A 177 13.19 -1.63 14.16
CA ASP A 177 12.52 -2.40 13.10
C ASP A 177 11.10 -1.95 12.83
N LEU A 178 10.52 -1.12 13.69
CA LEU A 178 9.10 -0.80 13.68
C LEU A 178 8.62 -0.34 12.30
N ASP A 179 9.36 0.53 11.63
CA ASP A 179 8.95 1.03 10.31
C ASP A 179 8.96 -0.09 9.25
N ALA A 180 9.95 -0.99 9.28
CA ALA A 180 10.01 -2.13 8.38
C ALA A 180 8.88 -3.13 8.65
N LEU A 181 8.58 -3.41 9.93
CA LEU A 181 7.49 -4.31 10.32
C LEU A 181 6.11 -3.76 9.92
N ILE A 182 5.89 -2.45 10.06
CA ILE A 182 4.64 -1.80 9.64
C ILE A 182 4.48 -1.89 8.11
N GLU A 183 5.53 -1.62 7.34
CA GLU A 183 5.47 -1.74 5.87
C GLU A 183 5.28 -3.20 5.41
N LEU A 184 5.89 -4.17 6.10
CA LEU A 184 5.64 -5.60 5.86
C LEU A 184 4.18 -5.97 6.16
N ALA A 185 3.59 -5.44 7.25
CA ALA A 185 2.18 -5.66 7.59
C ALA A 185 1.22 -5.07 6.56
N ARG A 186 1.54 -3.90 6.03
CA ARG A 186 0.79 -3.31 4.91
C ARG A 186 0.93 -4.13 3.64
N THR A 187 2.15 -4.55 3.31
CA THR A 187 2.44 -5.35 2.11
C THR A 187 1.71 -6.70 2.16
N ALA A 188 1.63 -7.32 3.34
CA ALA A 188 0.88 -8.56 3.56
C ALA A 188 -0.63 -8.37 3.70
N GLY A 189 -1.15 -7.13 3.64
CA GLY A 189 -2.58 -6.83 3.80
C GLY A 189 -3.11 -7.09 5.21
N LEU A 190 -2.24 -7.07 6.23
CA LEU A 190 -2.58 -7.32 7.63
C LEU A 190 -2.90 -6.01 8.37
N LEU A 191 -2.34 -4.89 7.92
CA LEU A 191 -2.71 -3.53 8.35
C LEU A 191 -3.20 -2.73 7.15
N ASP A 192 -4.25 -1.93 7.36
CA ASP A 192 -4.75 -1.00 6.35
C ASP A 192 -5.12 0.37 6.93
N VAL A 193 -5.23 1.37 6.07
CA VAL A 193 -5.47 2.77 6.42
C VAL A 193 -6.94 3.11 6.24
N GLU A 194 -7.57 3.56 7.32
CA GLU A 194 -8.93 4.11 7.29
C GLU A 194 -8.92 5.56 7.82
N GLY A 195 -8.99 6.52 6.90
CA GLY A 195 -8.83 7.94 7.21
C GLY A 195 -7.43 8.21 7.81
N ARG A 196 -7.39 8.59 9.10
CA ARG A 196 -6.14 8.84 9.83
C ARG A 196 -5.62 7.65 10.63
N TRP A 197 -6.32 6.52 10.60
CA TRP A 197 -6.00 5.37 11.46
C TRP A 197 -5.36 4.25 10.66
N LEU A 198 -4.39 3.58 11.27
CA LEU A 198 -3.90 2.29 10.82
C LEU A 198 -4.57 1.20 11.67
N LEU A 199 -5.25 0.26 11.01
CA LEU A 199 -6.10 -0.73 11.63
C LEU A 199 -5.74 -2.13 11.14
N PRO A 200 -5.89 -3.18 11.97
CA PRO A 200 -5.75 -4.55 11.54
C PRO A 200 -6.88 -4.94 10.58
N THR A 201 -6.60 -5.83 9.64
CA THR A 201 -7.60 -6.39 8.74
C THR A 201 -8.13 -7.73 9.28
N ALA A 202 -9.20 -8.26 8.69
CA ALA A 202 -9.68 -9.60 9.04
C ALA A 202 -8.61 -10.69 8.79
N GLN A 203 -7.68 -10.45 7.85
CA GLN A 203 -6.55 -11.34 7.60
C GLN A 203 -5.56 -11.35 8.76
N ALA A 204 -5.42 -10.24 9.50
CA ALA A 204 -4.57 -10.19 10.69
C ALA A 204 -5.03 -11.19 11.77
N GLU A 205 -6.34 -11.27 12.03
CA GLU A 205 -6.88 -12.21 13.01
C GLU A 205 -6.64 -13.67 12.62
N LEU A 206 -6.77 -13.98 11.32
CA LEU A 206 -6.48 -15.32 10.80
C LEU A 206 -4.98 -15.63 10.87
N TRP A 207 -4.14 -14.67 10.50
CA TRP A 207 -2.69 -14.79 10.52
C TRP A 207 -2.17 -15.05 11.92
N LEU A 208 -2.68 -14.35 12.95
CA LEU A 208 -2.27 -14.51 14.35
C LEU A 208 -2.46 -15.94 14.88
N ARG A 209 -3.40 -16.71 14.32
CA ARG A 209 -3.68 -18.09 14.73
C ARG A 209 -2.86 -19.15 13.98
N GLN A 210 -2.11 -18.76 12.95
CA GLN A 210 -1.29 -19.67 12.17
C GLN A 210 0.00 -20.04 12.92
N PRO A 211 0.56 -21.25 12.70
CA PRO A 211 1.88 -21.61 13.22
C PRO A 211 2.96 -20.60 12.81
N THR A 212 4.00 -20.45 13.62
CA THR A 212 5.06 -19.43 13.44
C THR A 212 5.70 -19.46 12.05
N VAL A 213 6.03 -20.65 11.54
CA VAL A 213 6.65 -20.80 10.21
C VAL A 213 5.65 -20.41 9.10
N ARG A 214 4.37 -20.73 9.27
CA ARG A 214 3.33 -20.33 8.31
C ARG A 214 3.13 -18.81 8.31
N ARG A 215 3.11 -18.19 9.49
CA ARG A 215 3.08 -16.73 9.65
C ARG A 215 4.23 -16.04 8.91
N TRP A 216 5.45 -16.57 9.06
CA TRP A 216 6.62 -16.11 8.32
C TRP A 216 6.40 -16.18 6.80
N SER A 217 5.98 -17.36 6.30
CA SER A 217 5.86 -17.61 4.86
C SER A 217 4.82 -16.74 4.16
N VAL A 218 3.71 -16.42 4.83
CA VAL A 218 2.64 -15.56 4.29
C VAL A 218 3.18 -14.16 4.00
N VAL A 219 3.89 -13.57 4.96
CA VAL A 219 4.48 -12.23 4.80
C VAL A 219 5.65 -12.26 3.83
N ALA A 220 6.51 -13.29 3.88
CA ALA A 220 7.61 -13.46 2.94
C ALA A 220 7.14 -13.55 1.48
N THR A 221 6.06 -14.32 1.24
CA THR A 221 5.43 -14.47 -0.07
C THR A 221 4.84 -13.16 -0.55
N ALA A 222 4.07 -12.47 0.31
CA ALA A 222 3.48 -11.18 -0.04
C ALA A 222 4.54 -10.12 -0.35
N TRP A 223 5.61 -10.05 0.46
CA TRP A 223 6.73 -9.15 0.24
C TRP A 223 7.43 -9.43 -1.09
N ARG A 224 7.77 -10.69 -1.36
CA ARG A 224 8.36 -11.13 -2.63
C ARG A 224 7.45 -10.75 -3.80
N ASP A 225 6.15 -10.97 -3.67
CA ASP A 225 5.20 -10.72 -4.74
C ASP A 225 5.01 -9.22 -5.03
N ALA A 226 5.24 -8.38 -4.02
CA ALA A 226 5.23 -6.92 -4.12
C ALA A 226 6.55 -6.32 -4.61
N LEU A 227 7.62 -7.11 -4.76
CA LEU A 227 8.90 -6.61 -5.25
C LEU A 227 8.77 -6.06 -6.67
N PRO A 228 9.37 -4.88 -6.94
CA PRO A 228 9.33 -4.30 -8.27
C PRO A 228 10.14 -5.14 -9.27
N ARG A 229 9.80 -4.96 -10.55
CA ARG A 229 10.57 -5.50 -11.68
C ARG A 229 12.05 -5.11 -11.58
N GLY A 230 12.95 -5.93 -12.10
CA GLY A 230 14.40 -5.71 -11.97
C GLY A 230 15.00 -6.09 -10.61
N ILE A 231 14.19 -6.10 -9.55
CA ILE A 231 14.53 -6.83 -8.31
C ILE A 231 13.96 -8.24 -8.37
N ARG A 232 12.68 -8.40 -8.71
CA ARG A 232 12.03 -9.71 -8.78
C ARG A 232 12.55 -10.52 -9.99
N ALA A 233 13.04 -11.73 -9.76
CA ALA A 233 13.60 -12.60 -10.81
C ALA A 233 13.28 -14.08 -10.54
N GLY A 234 12.72 -14.80 -11.51
CA GLY A 234 12.51 -16.26 -11.43
C GLY A 234 11.66 -16.75 -10.25
N GLY A 235 10.75 -15.92 -9.72
CA GLY A 235 10.02 -16.25 -8.49
C GLY A 235 10.81 -16.02 -7.20
N ALA A 236 11.98 -15.38 -7.26
CA ALA A 236 12.80 -14.89 -6.15
C ALA A 236 13.12 -13.40 -6.34
N TRP A 237 14.32 -12.99 -5.94
CA TRP A 237 14.88 -11.66 -6.15
C TRP A 237 16.37 -11.72 -6.51
N THR A 238 16.87 -10.66 -7.14
CA THR A 238 18.28 -10.47 -7.49
C THR A 238 19.15 -10.13 -6.28
N ASP A 239 20.47 -10.16 -6.43
CA ASP A 239 21.42 -9.81 -5.36
C ASP A 239 21.09 -8.45 -4.71
N PRO A 240 20.84 -8.39 -3.39
CA PRO A 240 20.59 -7.15 -2.67
C PRO A 240 21.68 -6.08 -2.80
N ALA A 241 22.92 -6.46 -3.14
CA ALA A 241 24.02 -5.52 -3.35
C ALA A 241 23.79 -4.56 -4.52
N THR A 242 22.97 -4.96 -5.50
CA THR A 242 22.73 -4.18 -6.73
C THR A 242 21.39 -3.44 -6.73
N TRP A 243 20.54 -3.64 -5.72
CA TRP A 243 19.20 -3.06 -5.68
C TRP A 243 19.20 -1.54 -5.77
N ALA A 244 20.19 -0.86 -5.18
CA ALA A 244 20.27 0.60 -5.21
C ALA A 244 20.43 1.17 -6.64
N SER A 245 20.94 0.36 -7.57
CA SER A 245 21.18 0.74 -8.97
C SER A 245 20.11 0.22 -9.93
N THR A 246 19.05 -0.44 -9.44
CA THR A 246 18.03 -1.04 -10.32
C THR A 246 17.30 -0.02 -11.18
N PHE A 247 16.95 1.15 -10.66
CA PHE A 247 16.26 2.22 -11.39
C PHE A 247 17.09 3.52 -11.33
N PRO A 248 18.15 3.64 -12.15
CA PRO A 248 19.12 4.73 -12.02
C PRO A 248 18.53 6.12 -12.37
N ALA A 249 17.45 6.18 -13.15
CA ALA A 249 16.76 7.44 -13.47
C ALA A 249 15.89 7.99 -12.33
N ASP A 250 15.62 7.19 -11.28
CA ASP A 250 14.84 7.63 -10.12
C ASP A 250 15.78 8.00 -8.96
N ALA A 251 15.94 9.30 -8.71
CA ALA A 251 16.79 9.81 -7.63
C ALA A 251 16.31 9.40 -6.22
N SER A 252 15.04 9.04 -6.05
CA SER A 252 14.48 8.56 -4.78
C SER A 252 14.69 7.05 -4.56
N TRP A 253 15.05 6.33 -5.64
CA TRP A 253 15.14 4.88 -5.65
C TRP A 253 16.15 4.31 -4.65
N PRO A 254 17.37 4.84 -4.47
CA PRO A 254 18.33 4.28 -3.51
C PRO A 254 17.77 4.20 -2.08
N ALA A 255 16.98 5.20 -1.66
CA ALA A 255 16.33 5.19 -0.35
C ALA A 255 15.25 4.10 -0.27
N ARG A 256 14.47 3.92 -1.35
CA ARG A 256 13.46 2.85 -1.45
C ARG A 256 14.10 1.46 -1.45
N ALA A 257 15.19 1.26 -2.20
CA ALA A 257 15.96 0.02 -2.22
C ALA A 257 16.54 -0.31 -0.83
N SER A 258 17.04 0.70 -0.11
CA SER A 258 17.51 0.55 1.27
C SER A 258 16.37 0.12 2.21
N ALA A 259 15.18 0.69 2.07
CA ALA A 259 14.00 0.29 2.84
C ALA A 259 13.58 -1.16 2.53
N LEU A 260 13.58 -1.58 1.25
CA LEU A 260 13.32 -2.97 0.87
C LEU A 260 14.36 -3.93 1.46
N ARG A 261 15.64 -3.54 1.46
CA ARG A 261 16.72 -4.33 2.06
C ARG A 261 16.55 -4.45 3.57
N ALA A 262 16.18 -3.36 4.25
CA ALA A 262 15.88 -3.38 5.67
C ALA A 262 14.72 -4.34 5.99
N GLN A 263 13.63 -4.31 5.20
CA GLN A 263 12.53 -5.27 5.34
C GLN A 263 12.99 -6.72 5.15
N ALA A 264 13.82 -7.00 4.14
CA ALA A 264 14.35 -8.33 3.89
C ALA A 264 15.24 -8.84 5.05
N VAL A 265 16.07 -7.97 5.63
CA VAL A 265 16.91 -8.31 6.80
C VAL A 265 16.04 -8.53 8.04
N VAL A 266 15.10 -7.62 8.32
CA VAL A 266 14.19 -7.72 9.47
C VAL A 266 13.38 -9.01 9.41
N TRP A 267 12.86 -9.38 8.24
CA TRP A 267 12.06 -10.60 8.08
C TRP A 267 12.89 -11.89 7.93
N GLY A 268 14.23 -11.80 8.02
CA GLY A 268 15.14 -12.93 7.88
C GLY A 268 15.14 -13.58 6.50
N LEU A 269 14.88 -12.79 5.45
CA LEU A 269 14.96 -13.23 4.06
C LEU A 269 16.40 -13.15 3.52
N ILE A 270 17.19 -12.22 4.04
CA ILE A 270 18.63 -12.12 3.78
C ILE A 270 19.36 -11.83 5.09
N ALA A 271 20.60 -12.27 5.19
CA ALA A 271 21.49 -11.86 6.27
C ALA A 271 21.88 -10.38 6.13
N PRO A 272 22.34 -9.71 7.20
CA PRO A 272 22.84 -8.33 7.13
C PRO A 272 23.95 -8.13 6.09
N GLY A 273 24.74 -9.18 5.80
CA GLY A 273 25.76 -9.21 4.75
C GLY A 273 25.24 -9.39 3.31
N GLY A 274 23.93 -9.63 3.12
CA GLY A 274 23.29 -9.81 1.81
C GLY A 274 23.14 -11.27 1.36
N SER A 275 23.73 -12.24 2.06
CA SER A 275 23.57 -13.65 1.76
C SER A 275 22.14 -14.15 2.04
N ALA A 276 21.66 -15.07 1.21
CA ALA A 276 20.34 -15.67 1.29
C ALA A 276 20.43 -17.07 1.92
N PRO A 277 19.74 -17.30 3.05
CA PRO A 277 19.56 -18.63 3.63
C PRO A 277 18.84 -19.60 2.70
N ALA A 278 18.95 -20.91 2.98
CA ALA A 278 18.27 -21.96 2.21
C ALA A 278 16.76 -21.75 2.05
N TRP A 279 16.04 -21.34 3.10
CA TRP A 279 14.58 -21.12 3.02
C TRP A 279 14.20 -19.96 2.09
N SER A 280 15.01 -18.90 2.01
CA SER A 280 14.77 -17.78 1.10
C SER A 280 14.95 -18.17 -0.35
N ARG A 281 15.98 -18.99 -0.63
CA ARG A 281 16.22 -19.52 -1.98
C ARG A 281 15.12 -20.52 -2.40
N ALA A 282 14.64 -21.32 -1.45
CA ALA A 282 13.53 -22.26 -1.68
C ALA A 282 12.18 -21.56 -1.93
N LEU A 283 12.01 -20.30 -1.50
CA LEU A 283 10.75 -19.56 -1.67
C LEU A 283 10.33 -19.41 -3.15
N ALA A 284 11.29 -19.49 -4.08
CA ALA A 284 11.04 -19.49 -5.52
C ALA A 284 10.30 -20.74 -6.00
N ALA A 285 10.64 -21.89 -5.43
CA ALA A 285 10.01 -23.17 -5.74
C ALA A 285 8.64 -23.32 -5.05
N GLY A 286 8.43 -22.61 -3.93
CA GLY A 286 7.14 -22.52 -3.23
C GLY A 286 7.30 -22.30 -1.74
N SER A 287 6.20 -21.94 -1.06
CA SER A 287 6.25 -21.68 0.39
C SER A 287 6.53 -22.93 1.21
N ALA A 288 6.05 -24.10 0.79
CA ALA A 288 6.16 -25.34 1.57
C ALA A 288 7.62 -25.77 1.82
N GLU A 289 8.49 -25.68 0.81
CA GLU A 289 9.91 -26.03 0.94
C GLU A 289 10.65 -25.01 1.81
N ALA A 290 10.34 -23.72 1.64
CA ALA A 290 10.86 -22.65 2.50
C ALA A 290 10.45 -22.85 3.98
N GLU A 291 9.18 -23.22 4.22
CA GLU A 291 8.65 -23.54 5.55
C GLU A 291 9.41 -24.72 6.17
N GLU A 292 9.69 -25.78 5.41
CA GLU A 292 10.46 -26.93 5.89
C GLU A 292 11.91 -26.54 6.27
N HIS A 293 12.59 -25.78 5.42
CA HIS A 293 13.96 -25.33 5.68
C HIS A 293 14.07 -24.46 6.93
N LEU A 294 13.20 -23.45 7.07
CA LEU A 294 13.20 -22.57 8.23
C LEU A 294 12.76 -23.33 9.49
N GLY A 295 11.71 -24.15 9.40
CA GLY A 295 11.14 -24.87 10.54
C GLY A 295 12.11 -25.80 11.25
N ARG A 296 13.13 -26.35 10.55
CA ARG A 296 14.20 -27.17 11.16
C ARG A 296 15.14 -26.38 12.08
N LEU A 297 15.18 -25.06 11.95
CA LEU A 297 16.07 -24.18 12.72
C LEU A 297 15.33 -23.46 13.86
N LEU A 298 14.00 -23.45 13.84
CA LEU A 298 13.20 -22.78 14.86
C LEU A 298 12.91 -23.69 16.06
N PRO A 299 12.74 -23.12 17.28
CA PRO A 299 12.27 -23.89 18.43
C PRO A 299 10.88 -24.48 18.17
N HIS A 300 10.64 -25.70 18.69
CA HIS A 300 9.32 -26.33 18.60
C HIS A 300 8.29 -25.58 19.43
N GLU A 301 7.09 -25.42 18.86
CA GLU A 301 5.95 -24.88 19.60
C GLU A 301 5.50 -25.86 20.68
N VAL A 302 5.23 -25.34 21.87
CA VAL A 302 4.69 -26.10 23.01
C VAL A 302 3.20 -25.85 23.14
N ASP A 303 2.49 -26.79 23.74
CA ASP A 303 1.04 -26.73 23.98
C ASP A 303 0.70 -26.68 25.48
N ARG A 304 1.71 -26.48 26.33
CA ARG A 304 1.59 -26.56 27.79
C ARG A 304 2.41 -25.47 28.49
N ILE A 305 1.86 -24.94 29.59
CA ILE A 305 2.49 -23.90 30.42
C ILE A 305 2.50 -24.26 31.90
N TYR A 306 3.28 -23.54 32.68
CA TYR A 306 3.25 -23.59 34.15
C TYR A 306 2.42 -22.42 34.69
N LEU A 307 1.35 -22.70 35.42
CA LEU A 307 0.60 -21.68 36.16
C LEU A 307 1.12 -21.60 37.59
N GLN A 308 1.38 -20.37 38.05
CA GLN A 308 1.98 -20.08 39.35
C GLN A 308 1.00 -19.38 40.30
N ASN A 309 1.26 -19.45 41.60
CA ASN A 309 0.38 -18.89 42.64
C ASN A 309 0.39 -17.35 42.71
N ASP A 310 1.33 -16.70 42.05
CA ASP A 310 1.49 -15.24 41.99
C ASP A 310 0.81 -14.60 40.78
N LEU A 311 -0.19 -15.30 40.21
CA LEU A 311 -0.97 -14.90 39.03
C LEU A 311 -0.10 -14.77 37.77
N THR A 312 0.96 -15.55 37.69
CA THR A 312 1.79 -15.63 36.48
C THR A 312 1.69 -17.00 35.80
N ALA A 313 1.94 -17.00 34.50
CA ALA A 313 2.11 -18.16 33.66
C ALA A 313 3.50 -18.12 33.00
N ILE A 314 4.19 -19.26 32.95
CA ILE A 314 5.46 -19.41 32.25
C ILE A 314 5.30 -20.44 31.14
N SER A 315 5.58 -20.03 29.90
CA SER A 315 5.73 -20.95 28.78
C SER A 315 7.20 -21.38 28.65
N PRO A 316 7.51 -22.70 28.65
CA PRO A 316 8.89 -23.19 28.54
C PRO A 316 9.48 -23.03 27.13
N GLY A 317 8.66 -22.69 26.14
CA GLY A 317 9.05 -22.38 24.76
C GLY A 317 7.99 -21.52 24.07
N PRO A 318 8.07 -21.29 22.75
CA PRO A 318 7.02 -20.60 22.03
C PRO A 318 5.71 -21.37 22.14
N LEU A 319 4.68 -20.73 22.68
CA LEU A 319 3.37 -21.35 22.79
C LEU A 319 2.72 -21.47 21.40
N ALA A 320 2.02 -22.57 21.13
CA ALA A 320 1.30 -22.77 19.89
C ALA A 320 0.38 -21.57 19.61
N SER A 321 0.43 -21.04 18.39
CA SER A 321 -0.06 -19.68 18.11
C SER A 321 -1.54 -19.46 18.45
N GLY A 322 -2.41 -20.46 18.23
CA GLY A 322 -3.82 -20.37 18.65
C GLY A 322 -4.02 -20.31 20.16
N LEU A 323 -3.17 -20.98 20.95
CA LEU A 323 -3.19 -20.94 22.41
C LEU A 323 -2.62 -19.62 22.92
N ASP A 324 -1.56 -19.10 22.29
CA ASP A 324 -0.97 -17.79 22.61
C ASP A 324 -1.96 -16.65 22.44
N VAL A 325 -2.65 -16.59 21.28
CA VAL A 325 -3.67 -15.57 21.02
C VAL A 325 -4.76 -15.59 22.09
N ARG A 326 -5.25 -16.78 22.46
CA ARG A 326 -6.30 -16.89 23.49
C ARG A 326 -5.77 -16.57 24.89
N LEU A 327 -4.56 -16.99 25.23
CA LEU A 327 -3.94 -16.67 26.52
C LEU A 327 -3.76 -15.16 26.70
N ARG A 328 -3.39 -14.45 25.64
CA ARG A 328 -3.22 -12.99 25.64
C ARG A 328 -4.53 -12.20 25.75
N GLN A 329 -5.67 -12.83 25.46
CA GLN A 329 -6.97 -12.25 25.82
C GLN A 329 -7.17 -12.25 27.33
N LEU A 330 -6.59 -13.21 28.05
CA LEU A 330 -6.78 -13.40 29.50
C LEU A 330 -5.65 -12.80 30.35
N ALA A 331 -4.47 -12.54 29.76
CA ALA A 331 -3.27 -12.12 30.47
C ALA A 331 -2.39 -11.18 29.63
N HIS A 332 -1.62 -10.33 30.31
CA HIS A 332 -0.62 -9.47 29.69
C HIS A 332 0.71 -10.21 29.59
N ARG A 333 1.39 -10.14 28.44
CA ARG A 333 2.74 -10.73 28.29
C ARG A 333 3.79 -9.78 28.86
N GLU A 334 4.63 -10.27 29.77
CA GLU A 334 5.68 -9.46 30.42
C GLU A 334 7.07 -9.66 29.81
N SER A 335 7.33 -10.81 29.18
CA SER A 335 8.65 -11.14 28.60
C SER A 335 8.52 -11.68 27.19
N HIS A 336 9.45 -11.23 26.33
CA HIS A 336 9.58 -11.64 24.93
C HIS A 336 10.65 -12.74 24.72
N ALA A 337 11.32 -13.21 25.79
CA ALA A 337 12.39 -14.20 25.68
C ALA A 337 11.89 -15.59 25.25
N GLN A 338 12.81 -16.53 25.00
CA GLN A 338 12.51 -17.92 24.66
C GLN A 338 11.53 -18.58 25.66
N ALA A 339 11.60 -18.18 26.94
CA ALA A 339 10.55 -18.41 27.92
C ALA A 339 9.70 -17.13 28.06
N SER A 340 8.45 -17.19 27.59
CA SER A 340 7.50 -16.09 27.73
C SER A 340 6.75 -16.19 29.05
N SER A 341 6.63 -15.07 29.76
CA SER A 341 5.83 -14.95 30.97
C SER A 341 4.58 -14.11 30.71
N TYR A 342 3.47 -14.51 31.33
CA TYR A 342 2.19 -13.81 31.24
C TYR A 342 1.68 -13.53 32.64
N ARG A 343 1.07 -12.37 32.86
CA ARG A 343 0.45 -11.97 34.12
C ARG A 343 -1.05 -11.81 33.95
N PHE A 344 -1.79 -12.54 34.78
CA PHE A 344 -3.23 -12.37 34.91
C PHE A 344 -3.51 -11.20 35.87
N THR A 345 -4.41 -10.32 35.47
CA THR A 345 -4.86 -9.21 36.32
C THR A 345 -6.38 -9.14 36.32
N GLN A 346 -6.95 -8.38 37.25
CA GLN A 346 -8.40 -8.18 37.26
C GLN A 346 -8.86 -7.50 35.96
N GLU A 347 -8.05 -6.59 35.43
CA GLU A 347 -8.29 -5.85 34.20
C GLU A 347 -8.34 -6.77 32.97
N SER A 348 -7.36 -7.67 32.81
CA SER A 348 -7.35 -8.59 31.66
C SER A 348 -8.54 -9.54 31.68
N ILE A 349 -8.89 -10.07 32.85
CA ILE A 349 -10.07 -10.94 33.01
C ILE A 349 -11.38 -10.18 32.75
N ALA A 350 -11.53 -8.96 33.28
CA ALA A 350 -12.71 -8.14 33.04
C ALA A 350 -12.89 -7.76 31.56
N ALA A 351 -11.78 -7.45 30.87
CA ALA A 351 -11.80 -7.19 29.43
C ALA A 351 -12.26 -8.44 28.65
N ALA A 352 -11.71 -9.62 28.95
CA ALA A 352 -12.09 -10.87 28.30
C ALA A 352 -13.58 -11.23 28.51
N LEU A 353 -14.10 -11.04 29.73
CA LEU A 353 -15.54 -11.23 30.02
C LEU A 353 -16.41 -10.29 29.17
N THR A 354 -15.99 -9.03 29.02
CA THR A 354 -16.69 -8.03 28.20
C THR A 354 -16.68 -8.38 26.71
N GLU A 355 -15.59 -9.01 26.23
CA GLU A 355 -15.49 -9.56 24.87
C GLU A 355 -16.26 -10.88 24.67
N GLY A 356 -16.86 -11.43 25.75
CA GLY A 356 -17.79 -12.55 25.71
C GLY A 356 -17.24 -13.90 26.16
N GLU A 357 -16.05 -13.96 26.76
CA GLU A 357 -15.59 -15.16 27.49
C GLU A 357 -16.41 -15.39 28.76
N THR A 358 -16.42 -16.63 29.27
CA THR A 358 -17.10 -16.98 30.53
C THR A 358 -16.10 -17.54 31.53
N ALA A 359 -16.37 -17.42 32.84
CA ALA A 359 -15.48 -17.98 33.87
C ALA A 359 -15.19 -19.47 33.65
N ASP A 360 -16.22 -20.26 33.32
CA ASP A 360 -16.06 -21.70 33.09
C ASP A 360 -15.20 -21.97 31.84
N SER A 361 -15.45 -21.26 30.74
CA SER A 361 -14.64 -21.34 29.50
C SER A 361 -13.16 -20.98 29.75
N MET A 362 -12.90 -19.94 30.53
CA MET A 362 -11.56 -19.52 30.90
C MET A 362 -10.86 -20.57 31.76
N LEU A 363 -11.53 -21.08 32.79
CA LEU A 363 -10.95 -22.07 33.71
C LEU A 363 -10.72 -23.42 33.03
N GLU A 364 -11.64 -23.85 32.15
CA GLU A 364 -11.47 -25.05 31.34
C GLU A 364 -10.26 -24.92 30.41
N PHE A 365 -10.12 -23.78 29.73
CA PHE A 365 -8.97 -23.49 28.89
C PHE A 365 -7.66 -23.51 29.68
N LEU A 366 -7.59 -22.81 30.82
CA LEU A 366 -6.41 -22.75 31.67
C LEU A 366 -6.04 -24.12 32.26
N ALA A 367 -7.03 -24.93 32.66
CA ALA A 367 -6.83 -26.29 33.12
C ALA A 367 -6.29 -27.20 32.02
N GLY A 368 -6.82 -27.05 30.79
CA GLY A 368 -6.35 -27.76 29.61
C GLY A 368 -4.93 -27.37 29.20
N LEU A 369 -4.50 -26.14 29.47
CA LEU A 369 -3.18 -25.60 29.10
C LEU A 369 -2.10 -25.87 30.17
N SER A 370 -2.49 -25.99 31.44
CA SER A 370 -1.56 -26.07 32.56
C SER A 370 -0.94 -27.47 32.75
N LEU A 371 0.35 -27.51 33.09
CA LEU A 371 1.05 -28.70 33.59
C LEU A 371 0.85 -28.91 35.10
N THR A 372 0.51 -27.85 35.83
CA THR A 372 0.43 -27.82 37.29
C THR A 372 -0.99 -27.75 37.83
N GLY A 373 -2.00 -27.74 36.94
CA GLY A 373 -3.38 -27.40 37.27
C GLY A 373 -3.59 -25.88 37.41
N VAL A 374 -4.81 -25.45 37.69
CA VAL A 374 -5.14 -24.03 37.91
C VAL A 374 -4.94 -23.69 39.40
N PRO A 375 -4.07 -22.72 39.74
CA PRO A 375 -3.87 -22.31 41.13
C PRO A 375 -5.12 -21.67 41.73
N GLN A 376 -5.39 -21.93 43.01
CA GLN A 376 -6.54 -21.36 43.74
C GLN A 376 -6.64 -19.83 43.64
N PRO A 377 -5.54 -19.03 43.73
CA PRO A 377 -5.63 -17.58 43.58
C PRO A 377 -6.15 -17.15 42.20
N LEU A 378 -5.76 -17.87 41.15
CA LEU A 378 -6.21 -17.59 39.79
C LEU A 378 -7.67 -17.97 39.59
N GLU A 379 -8.09 -19.13 40.11
CA GLU A 379 -9.52 -19.52 40.08
C GLU A 379 -10.38 -18.49 40.81
N TYR A 380 -9.95 -18.06 41.99
CA TYR A 380 -10.65 -17.04 42.77
C TYR A 380 -10.75 -15.71 42.03
N LEU A 381 -9.66 -15.26 41.38
CA LEU A 381 -9.65 -14.04 40.57
C LEU A 381 -10.68 -14.12 39.44
N VAL A 382 -10.71 -15.22 38.67
CA VAL A 382 -11.64 -15.40 37.55
C VAL A 382 -13.08 -15.38 38.04
N ARG A 383 -13.42 -16.20 39.05
CA ARG A 383 -14.78 -16.29 39.58
C ARG A 383 -15.26 -14.96 40.17
N THR A 384 -14.44 -14.34 41.03
CA THR A 384 -14.80 -13.07 41.68
C THR A 384 -14.98 -11.93 40.68
N THR A 385 -14.19 -11.91 39.60
CA THR A 385 -14.33 -10.90 38.54
C THR A 385 -15.59 -11.14 37.72
N SER A 386 -15.90 -12.41 37.40
CA SER A 386 -17.14 -12.80 36.73
C SER A 386 -18.39 -12.49 37.55
N ASP A 387 -18.38 -12.74 38.86
CA ASP A 387 -19.52 -12.46 39.74
C ASP A 387 -19.85 -10.96 39.84
N LYS A 388 -18.84 -10.10 39.66
CA LYS A 388 -18.98 -8.65 39.64
C LYS A 388 -19.31 -8.11 38.25
N HIS A 389 -19.09 -8.89 37.20
CA HIS A 389 -19.36 -8.50 35.81
C HIS A 389 -20.86 -8.25 35.62
N GLY A 390 -21.22 -7.21 34.88
CA GLY A 390 -22.61 -6.81 34.68
C GLY A 390 -23.21 -5.91 35.77
N LEU A 391 -22.48 -5.61 36.86
CA LEU A 391 -22.94 -4.66 37.88
C LEU A 391 -23.11 -3.24 37.36
N VAL A 392 -22.36 -2.87 36.31
CA VAL A 392 -22.51 -1.60 35.59
C VAL A 392 -22.93 -1.93 34.17
N GLN A 393 -24.00 -1.30 33.69
CA GLN A 393 -24.52 -1.51 32.35
C GLN A 393 -24.38 -0.21 31.54
N VAL A 394 -23.99 -0.35 30.27
CA VAL A 394 -23.77 0.76 29.33
C VAL A 394 -24.69 0.54 28.14
N GLY A 395 -25.76 1.33 28.06
CA GLY A 395 -26.80 1.23 27.05
C GLY A 395 -27.04 2.56 26.34
N TYR A 396 -28.16 2.64 25.64
CA TYR A 396 -28.67 3.88 25.06
C TYR A 396 -29.61 4.56 26.04
N ASP A 397 -29.53 5.89 26.10
CA ASP A 397 -30.46 6.71 26.88
C ASP A 397 -31.82 6.76 26.17
N PRO A 398 -32.89 6.14 26.73
CA PRO A 398 -34.19 6.06 26.08
C PRO A 398 -34.89 7.42 26.00
N ASP A 399 -34.52 8.38 26.86
CA ASP A 399 -35.09 9.72 26.90
C ASP A 399 -34.37 10.70 25.96
N ALA A 400 -33.28 10.26 25.31
CA ALA A 400 -32.53 11.09 24.38
C ALA A 400 -33.24 11.20 23.01
N PRO A 401 -33.23 12.39 22.38
CA PRO A 401 -33.83 12.57 21.05
C PRO A 401 -33.12 11.70 20.00
N PRO A 402 -33.85 11.10 19.03
CA PRO A 402 -33.28 10.22 18.01
C PRO A 402 -32.17 10.86 17.18
N GLU A 403 -32.27 12.17 16.90
CA GLU A 403 -31.26 12.95 16.19
C GLU A 403 -29.98 13.21 17.00
N ALA A 404 -29.97 12.96 18.30
CA ALA A 404 -28.83 13.15 19.18
C ALA A 404 -28.77 12.04 20.27
N PRO A 405 -28.51 10.79 19.87
CA PRO A 405 -28.47 9.66 20.80
C PRO A 405 -27.40 9.89 21.88
N ARG A 406 -27.69 9.40 23.08
CA ARG A 406 -26.77 9.47 24.23
C ARG A 406 -26.52 8.08 24.78
N THR A 407 -25.37 7.93 25.40
CA THR A 407 -25.00 6.72 26.14
C THR A 407 -25.46 6.87 27.59
N LEU A 408 -26.11 5.84 28.11
CA LEU A 408 -26.59 5.74 29.49
C LEU A 408 -25.77 4.69 30.26
N VAL A 409 -25.31 5.05 31.45
CA VAL A 409 -24.62 4.17 32.40
C VAL A 409 -25.54 3.94 33.60
N THR A 410 -25.96 2.71 33.82
CA THR A 410 -26.79 2.28 34.96
C THR A 410 -26.07 1.23 35.79
N SER A 411 -26.54 1.02 37.02
CA SER A 411 -26.03 -0.01 37.90
C SER A 411 -27.10 -0.33 38.93
N ILE A 412 -27.20 -1.61 39.31
CA ILE A 412 -28.06 -2.03 40.43
C ILE A 412 -27.54 -1.53 41.79
N GLN A 413 -26.30 -1.03 41.84
CA GLN A 413 -25.67 -0.46 43.03
C GLN A 413 -25.57 1.06 42.88
N GLU A 414 -26.41 1.80 43.60
CA GLU A 414 -26.40 3.27 43.59
C GLU A 414 -25.01 3.87 43.92
N GLN A 415 -24.25 3.19 44.79
CA GLN A 415 -22.91 3.60 45.15
C GLN A 415 -21.92 3.51 43.98
N ALA A 416 -22.07 2.55 43.06
CA ALA A 416 -21.23 2.46 41.87
C ALA A 416 -21.41 3.71 40.99
N ILE A 417 -22.66 4.13 40.77
CA ILE A 417 -22.98 5.36 40.02
C ILE A 417 -22.40 6.61 40.72
N LYS A 418 -22.48 6.69 42.05
CA LYS A 418 -21.87 7.79 42.82
C LYS A 418 -20.36 7.85 42.64
N THR A 419 -19.68 6.70 42.66
CA THR A 419 -18.23 6.62 42.46
C THR A 419 -17.83 7.01 41.04
N ILE A 420 -18.50 6.44 40.02
CA ILE A 420 -18.24 6.75 38.60
C ILE A 420 -18.42 8.24 38.32
N ALA A 421 -19.45 8.87 38.89
CA ALA A 421 -19.74 10.28 38.68
C ALA A 421 -18.63 11.24 39.17
N VAL A 422 -17.82 10.83 40.15
CA VAL A 422 -16.76 11.66 40.74
C VAL A 422 -15.36 11.23 40.32
N ASP A 423 -15.24 10.16 39.54
CA ASP A 423 -13.97 9.62 39.08
C ASP A 423 -13.27 10.61 38.13
N GLN A 424 -12.06 11.02 38.49
CA GLN A 424 -11.32 11.99 37.70
C GLN A 424 -10.84 11.43 36.36
N SER A 425 -10.61 10.11 36.29
CA SER A 425 -10.17 9.44 35.05
C SER A 425 -11.25 9.47 33.97
N LEU A 426 -12.53 9.52 34.37
CA LEU A 426 -13.69 9.50 33.48
C LEU A 426 -14.22 10.89 33.11
N ARG A 427 -13.61 11.97 33.64
CA ARG A 427 -14.01 13.36 33.31
C ARG A 427 -14.09 13.68 31.82
N PRO A 428 -13.16 13.21 30.95
CA PRO A 428 -13.24 13.46 29.50
C PRO A 428 -14.54 12.95 28.86
N LEU A 429 -15.20 11.95 29.47
CA LEU A 429 -16.48 11.44 28.99
C LEU A 429 -17.63 12.43 29.23
N GLY A 430 -17.49 13.42 30.11
CA GLY A 430 -18.56 14.39 30.39
C GLY A 430 -19.85 13.74 30.90
N LEU A 431 -19.72 12.74 31.78
CA LEU A 431 -20.86 12.05 32.40
C LEU A 431 -21.66 13.02 33.28
N VAL A 432 -22.98 13.05 33.09
CA VAL A 432 -23.92 13.88 33.86
C VAL A 432 -25.01 12.99 34.44
N ARG A 433 -25.50 13.26 35.66
CA ARG A 433 -26.63 12.50 36.20
C ARG A 433 -27.90 12.68 35.38
N THR A 434 -28.65 11.59 35.24
CA THR A 434 -30.01 11.59 34.69
C THR A 434 -30.95 12.36 35.61
N ALA A 435 -32.08 12.82 35.06
CA ALA A 435 -33.05 13.63 35.81
C ALA A 435 -33.69 12.88 36.99
N ASP A 436 -33.88 11.56 36.84
CA ASP A 436 -34.35 10.64 37.88
C ASP A 436 -33.25 10.19 38.85
N GLY A 437 -31.99 10.54 38.58
CA GLY A 437 -30.82 10.22 39.39
C GLY A 437 -30.36 8.75 39.33
N SER A 438 -31.05 7.90 38.56
CA SER A 438 -30.82 6.45 38.49
C SER A 438 -29.55 6.06 37.73
N GLY A 439 -29.00 6.96 36.90
CA GLY A 439 -27.81 6.70 36.09
C GLY A 439 -27.01 7.94 35.72
N LEU A 440 -26.07 7.75 34.78
CA LEU A 440 -25.27 8.81 34.17
C LEU A 440 -25.44 8.78 32.66
N THR A 441 -25.65 9.94 32.04
CA THR A 441 -25.79 10.10 30.58
C THR A 441 -24.64 10.91 30.01
N THR A 442 -24.22 10.60 28.79
CA THR A 442 -23.18 11.33 28.05
C THR A 442 -23.43 11.32 26.54
N ARG A 443 -22.84 12.31 25.84
CA ARG A 443 -22.77 12.34 24.37
C ARG A 443 -21.61 11.50 23.81
N ALA A 444 -20.73 10.99 24.66
CA ALA A 444 -19.65 10.11 24.22
C ALA A 444 -20.24 8.80 23.64
N PRO A 445 -19.68 8.26 22.54
CA PRO A 445 -20.11 7.00 21.96
C PRO A 445 -20.09 5.83 22.95
N ARG A 446 -21.03 4.87 22.80
CA ARG A 446 -21.24 3.75 23.73
C ARG A 446 -19.98 2.90 23.93
N ASP A 447 -19.27 2.61 22.84
CA ASP A 447 -18.01 1.86 22.83
C ASP A 447 -16.93 2.57 23.68
N THR A 448 -16.80 3.87 23.52
CA THR A 448 -15.82 4.72 24.20
C THR A 448 -16.11 4.74 25.71
N VAL A 449 -17.38 4.85 26.09
CA VAL A 449 -17.81 4.84 27.50
C VAL A 449 -17.57 3.47 28.13
N LEU A 450 -17.95 2.38 27.44
CA LEU A 450 -17.73 1.02 27.91
C LEU A 450 -16.25 0.77 28.21
N TRP A 451 -15.38 1.02 27.23
CA TRP A 451 -13.95 0.72 27.38
C TRP A 451 -13.27 1.63 28.41
N ALA A 452 -13.69 2.90 28.51
CA ALA A 452 -13.19 3.78 29.57
C ALA A 452 -13.58 3.29 30.98
N LEU A 453 -14.80 2.76 31.15
CA LEU A 453 -15.24 2.16 32.42
C LEU A 453 -14.45 0.89 32.75
N VAL A 454 -14.25 0.01 31.77
CA VAL A 454 -13.45 -1.23 31.92
C VAL A 454 -12.01 -0.89 32.29
N ASP A 455 -11.38 0.05 31.57
CA ASP A 455 -10.00 0.50 31.83
C ASP A 455 -9.88 1.20 33.21
N ALA A 456 -10.94 1.85 33.69
CA ALA A 456 -11.04 2.41 35.04
C ALA A 456 -11.40 1.37 36.13
N ARG A 457 -11.49 0.08 35.77
CA ARG A 457 -11.77 -1.07 36.65
C ARG A 457 -13.21 -1.15 37.16
N TYR A 458 -14.15 -0.54 36.45
CA TYR A 458 -15.58 -0.78 36.68
C TYR A 458 -16.03 -1.99 35.86
N PRO A 459 -16.79 -2.93 36.44
CA PRO A 459 -17.20 -4.17 35.78
C PRO A 459 -18.41 -3.92 34.86
N ALA A 460 -18.14 -3.20 33.76
CA ALA A 460 -19.14 -2.71 32.83
C ALA A 460 -19.46 -3.73 31.73
N VAL A 461 -20.73 -3.80 31.34
CA VAL A 461 -21.22 -4.55 30.16
C VAL A 461 -22.00 -3.65 29.24
N ALA A 462 -21.95 -3.92 27.94
CA ALA A 462 -22.85 -3.27 27.00
C ALA A 462 -24.22 -3.95 27.02
N VAL A 463 -25.27 -3.15 26.93
CA VAL A 463 -26.63 -3.64 26.72
C VAL A 463 -27.24 -2.99 25.48
N ASP A 464 -28.12 -3.74 24.81
CA ASP A 464 -28.92 -3.26 23.69
C ASP A 464 -30.08 -2.36 24.16
N ALA A 465 -30.92 -1.92 23.21
CA ALA A 465 -32.07 -1.08 23.53
C ALA A 465 -33.15 -1.80 24.37
N ASP A 466 -33.14 -3.13 24.41
CA ASP A 466 -34.05 -3.96 25.21
C ASP A 466 -33.44 -4.31 26.59
N GLY A 467 -32.23 -3.81 26.89
CA GLY A 467 -31.51 -4.10 28.13
C GLY A 467 -30.88 -5.50 28.18
N ARG A 468 -30.75 -6.20 27.05
CA ARG A 468 -30.04 -7.47 26.97
C ARG A 468 -28.56 -7.24 26.75
N GLU A 469 -27.73 -8.04 27.40
CA GLU A 469 -26.28 -7.96 27.24
C GLU A 469 -25.87 -8.20 25.79
N GLU A 470 -25.07 -7.27 25.27
CA GLU A 470 -24.54 -7.30 23.90
C GLU A 470 -23.02 -7.48 23.97
N ARG A 471 -22.48 -8.44 23.21
CA ARG A 471 -21.04 -8.64 23.13
C ARG A 471 -20.42 -7.51 22.33
N MET A 472 -19.56 -6.72 22.97
CA MET A 472 -18.78 -5.69 22.29
C MET A 472 -17.33 -6.15 22.12
N ARG A 473 -16.83 -6.04 20.90
CA ARG A 473 -15.40 -6.25 20.60
C ARG A 473 -14.68 -4.92 20.70
N ARG A 474 -13.53 -4.91 21.39
CA ARG A 474 -12.62 -3.75 21.41
C ARG A 474 -12.01 -3.48 20.04
N HIS A 475 -11.95 -4.52 19.21
CA HIS A 475 -11.32 -4.59 17.90
C HIS A 475 -12.08 -3.81 16.82
N ARG A 476 -11.43 -2.77 16.28
CA ARG A 476 -11.85 -2.16 15.00
C ARG A 476 -11.01 -2.77 13.88
N VAL A 477 -11.68 -3.43 12.95
CA VAL A 477 -11.07 -4.03 11.75
C VAL A 477 -11.31 -3.10 10.57
N ALA A 478 -10.29 -2.85 9.75
CA ALA A 478 -10.44 -2.06 8.53
C ALA A 478 -11.47 -2.68 7.58
N ALA A 479 -12.28 -1.85 6.91
CA ALA A 479 -13.27 -2.28 5.94
C ALA A 479 -12.64 -2.74 4.60
N GLY A 480 -11.77 -3.73 4.65
CA GLY A 480 -11.16 -4.40 3.49
C GLY A 480 -10.21 -3.54 2.65
N PRO A 481 -9.20 -4.14 2.01
CA PRO A 481 -8.26 -3.38 1.20
C PRO A 481 -8.95 -2.80 -0.04
N VAL A 482 -8.93 -1.48 -0.17
CA VAL A 482 -9.04 -0.82 -1.48
C VAL A 482 -7.63 -0.85 -2.07
N ALA A 483 -7.38 -1.77 -3.00
CA ALA A 483 -6.07 -1.90 -3.64
C ALA A 483 -5.59 -0.53 -4.17
N PRO A 484 -4.47 0.02 -3.69
CA PRO A 484 -3.96 1.29 -4.18
C PRO A 484 -3.40 1.14 -5.60
N GLY A 485 -3.84 1.99 -6.52
CA GLY A 485 -3.09 2.27 -7.74
C GLY A 485 -3.49 1.54 -9.02
N SER A 486 -4.57 0.76 -9.04
CA SER A 486 -5.21 0.41 -10.32
C SER A 486 -6.41 1.34 -10.51
N ALA A 487 -6.19 2.46 -11.19
CA ALA A 487 -7.28 2.96 -12.01
C ALA A 487 -7.64 1.79 -12.92
N SER A 488 -8.82 1.18 -12.75
CA SER A 488 -9.23 0.09 -13.64
C SER A 488 -9.19 0.62 -15.07
N VAL A 489 -9.00 -0.26 -16.06
CA VAL A 489 -9.07 0.10 -17.48
C VAL A 489 -10.32 0.97 -17.76
N ASP A 490 -11.42 0.70 -17.04
CA ASP A 490 -12.67 1.46 -17.10
C ASP A 490 -12.54 2.95 -16.75
N ALA A 491 -11.60 3.32 -15.89
CA ALA A 491 -11.38 4.72 -15.49
C ALA A 491 -11.02 5.60 -16.71
N TYR A 492 -10.30 5.04 -17.69
CA TYR A 492 -9.88 5.76 -18.90
C TYR A 492 -10.90 5.71 -20.04
N ALA A 493 -12.01 4.99 -19.89
CA ALA A 493 -12.98 4.75 -20.98
C ALA A 493 -13.47 6.06 -21.65
N THR A 494 -13.78 7.10 -20.87
CA THR A 494 -14.23 8.40 -21.40
C THR A 494 -13.15 9.10 -22.23
N LEU A 495 -11.90 9.09 -21.74
CA LEU A 495 -10.78 9.70 -22.45
C LEU A 495 -10.47 8.92 -23.74
N ILE A 496 -10.42 7.60 -23.67
CA ILE A 496 -10.18 6.73 -24.84
C ILE A 496 -11.28 6.93 -25.88
N ALA A 497 -12.56 6.95 -25.48
CA ALA A 497 -13.67 7.22 -26.40
C ALA A 497 -13.54 8.58 -27.11
N THR A 498 -13.09 9.62 -26.39
CA THR A 498 -12.81 10.95 -26.97
C THR A 498 -11.71 10.88 -28.03
N LEU A 499 -10.59 10.22 -27.71
CA LEU A 499 -9.48 10.04 -28.64
C LEU A 499 -9.91 9.25 -29.89
N ARG A 500 -10.65 8.14 -29.72
CA ARG A 500 -11.13 7.30 -30.83
C ARG A 500 -12.08 8.06 -31.75
N ALA A 501 -12.96 8.90 -31.19
CA ALA A 501 -13.87 9.74 -31.96
C ALA A 501 -13.13 10.77 -32.85
N SER A 502 -11.92 11.19 -32.48
CA SER A 502 -11.10 12.09 -33.31
C SER A 502 -10.62 11.44 -34.62
N VAL A 503 -10.50 10.11 -34.65
CA VAL A 503 -10.04 9.36 -35.85
C VAL A 503 -11.17 9.14 -36.84
N SER A 504 -12.43 9.06 -36.38
CA SER A 504 -13.59 8.88 -37.25
C SER A 504 -14.01 10.16 -38.00
N SER A 505 -13.42 11.33 -37.66
CA SER A 505 -13.62 12.60 -38.36
C SER A 505 -12.31 13.17 -38.93
N ASN A 506 -12.04 12.98 -40.22
CA ASN A 506 -11.09 13.79 -41.01
C ASN A 506 -9.70 14.08 -40.37
N ALA A 507 -9.01 13.06 -39.85
CA ALA A 507 -7.66 13.19 -39.28
C ALA A 507 -6.66 13.92 -40.21
N ASP A 508 -6.71 13.65 -41.52
CA ASP A 508 -5.83 14.29 -42.51
C ASP A 508 -6.12 15.80 -42.69
N THR A 509 -7.39 16.21 -42.59
CA THR A 509 -7.79 17.62 -42.77
C THR A 509 -7.51 18.44 -41.51
N ALA A 510 -7.78 17.87 -40.33
CA ALA A 510 -7.48 18.49 -39.04
C ALA A 510 -5.96 18.64 -38.81
N TRP A 511 -5.17 17.64 -39.22
CA TRP A 511 -3.70 17.72 -39.21
C TRP A 511 -3.19 18.86 -40.08
N LEU A 512 -3.72 18.96 -41.30
CA LEU A 512 -3.27 19.92 -42.29
C LEU A 512 -3.60 21.37 -41.87
N GLU A 513 -4.77 21.59 -41.25
CA GLU A 513 -5.13 22.87 -40.63
C GLU A 513 -4.19 23.25 -39.48
N ARG A 514 -3.86 22.33 -38.56
CA ARG A 514 -2.95 22.59 -37.43
C ARG A 514 -1.51 22.86 -37.88
N GLU A 515 -1.02 22.13 -38.88
CA GLU A 515 0.35 22.34 -39.39
C GLU A 515 0.47 23.70 -40.08
N ILE A 516 -0.56 24.12 -40.80
CA ILE A 516 -0.68 25.48 -41.36
C ILE A 516 -0.72 26.53 -40.24
N GLU A 517 -1.55 26.33 -39.21
CA GLU A 517 -1.67 27.28 -38.10
C GLU A 517 -0.35 27.45 -37.34
N ALA A 518 0.36 26.35 -37.08
CA ALA A 518 1.66 26.37 -36.44
C ALA A 518 2.74 26.99 -37.33
N ALA A 519 2.64 26.87 -38.66
CA ALA A 519 3.54 27.54 -39.60
C ALA A 519 3.29 29.05 -39.62
N VAL A 520 2.02 29.49 -39.60
CA VAL A 520 1.63 30.90 -39.47
C VAL A 520 2.15 31.51 -38.17
N ARG A 521 2.00 30.80 -37.04
CA ARG A 521 2.46 31.27 -35.72
C ARG A 521 3.97 31.49 -35.69
N ALA A 522 4.73 30.64 -36.40
CA ALA A 522 6.18 30.72 -36.48
C ALA A 522 6.69 31.61 -37.64
N ARG A 523 5.81 32.17 -38.47
CA ARG A 523 6.14 32.79 -39.78
C ARG A 523 7.11 31.94 -40.60
N ALA A 524 6.86 30.63 -40.61
CA ALA A 524 7.74 29.66 -41.24
C ALA A 524 7.56 29.66 -42.76
N LEU A 525 8.63 29.30 -43.46
CA LEU A 525 8.59 29.03 -44.89
C LEU A 525 8.02 27.62 -45.11
N VAL A 526 6.97 27.52 -45.90
CA VAL A 526 6.24 26.27 -46.15
C VAL A 526 6.06 26.03 -47.64
N GLU A 527 6.22 24.78 -48.03
CA GLU A 527 5.83 24.23 -49.31
C GLU A 527 4.40 23.69 -49.19
N VAL A 528 3.46 24.25 -49.95
CA VAL A 528 2.02 23.94 -49.90
C VAL A 528 1.60 23.34 -51.23
N GLU A 529 1.12 22.11 -51.21
CA GLU A 529 0.58 21.41 -52.38
C GLU A 529 -0.94 21.60 -52.45
N VAL A 530 -1.44 22.22 -53.52
CA VAL A 530 -2.85 22.60 -53.69
C VAL A 530 -3.43 21.96 -54.93
N GLN A 531 -4.59 21.34 -54.80
CA GLN A 531 -5.38 20.86 -55.93
C GLN A 531 -6.24 22.00 -56.50
N LEU A 532 -6.08 22.27 -57.79
CA LEU A 532 -6.84 23.26 -58.53
C LEU A 532 -8.21 22.72 -58.98
N PRO A 533 -9.17 23.59 -59.36
CA PRO A 533 -10.50 23.17 -59.82
C PRO A 533 -10.50 22.28 -61.07
N ASP A 534 -9.42 22.29 -61.85
CA ASP A 534 -9.20 21.43 -63.02
C ASP A 534 -8.64 20.05 -62.65
N GLY A 535 -8.47 19.77 -61.36
CA GLY A 535 -7.94 18.52 -60.83
C GLY A 535 -6.41 18.44 -60.79
N ALA A 536 -5.69 19.42 -61.38
CA ALA A 536 -4.24 19.45 -61.38
C ALA A 536 -3.69 19.91 -60.02
N THR A 537 -2.54 19.37 -59.63
CA THR A 537 -1.88 19.75 -58.37
C THR A 537 -0.75 20.74 -58.62
N ARG A 538 -0.66 21.81 -57.82
CA ARG A 538 0.43 22.80 -57.88
C ARG A 538 1.03 23.04 -56.50
N THR A 539 2.34 23.21 -56.48
CA THR A 539 3.10 23.46 -55.26
C THR A 539 3.49 24.93 -55.17
N PHE A 540 3.29 25.54 -54.00
CA PHE A 540 3.64 26.93 -53.71
C PHE A 540 4.59 26.99 -52.52
N VAL A 541 5.67 27.76 -52.64
CA VAL A 541 6.57 28.03 -51.52
C VAL A 541 6.22 29.39 -50.94
N LEU A 542 5.63 29.39 -49.75
CA LEU A 542 5.06 30.57 -49.10
C LEU A 542 5.71 30.80 -47.72
N GLU A 543 5.94 32.06 -47.37
CA GLU A 543 6.11 32.47 -45.99
C GLU A 543 4.72 32.67 -45.36
N ALA A 544 4.35 31.81 -44.41
CA ALA A 544 3.00 31.79 -43.84
C ALA A 544 2.75 33.01 -42.95
N SER A 545 1.72 33.83 -43.27
CA SER A 545 1.45 35.10 -42.59
C SER A 545 0.12 35.14 -41.84
N GLY A 546 -0.86 34.32 -42.20
CA GLY A 546 -2.17 34.29 -41.53
C GLY A 546 -3.05 33.10 -41.91
N LEU A 547 -3.91 32.66 -40.98
CA LEU A 547 -4.94 31.64 -41.21
C LEU A 547 -6.27 32.16 -40.67
N GLY A 548 -7.30 32.21 -41.50
CA GLY A 548 -8.63 32.69 -41.08
C GLY A 548 -9.71 32.43 -42.11
N GLY A 549 -10.91 32.03 -41.67
CA GLY A 549 -12.05 31.74 -42.54
C GLY A 549 -11.79 30.60 -43.55
N GLY A 550 -11.02 29.58 -43.15
CA GLY A 550 -10.67 28.45 -44.02
C GLY A 550 -9.66 28.78 -45.13
N ARG A 551 -8.90 29.87 -44.99
CA ARG A 551 -7.92 30.34 -45.98
C ARG A 551 -6.55 30.62 -45.36
N LEU A 552 -5.51 30.07 -45.97
CA LEU A 552 -4.10 30.35 -45.66
C LEU A 552 -3.63 31.57 -46.46
N ARG A 553 -3.01 32.54 -45.80
CA ARG A 553 -2.34 33.69 -46.42
C ARG A 553 -0.83 33.56 -46.22
N GLY A 554 -0.08 33.87 -47.27
CA GLY A 554 1.37 33.87 -47.23
C GLY A 554 1.99 34.55 -48.43
N ARG A 555 3.28 34.86 -48.32
CA ARG A 555 4.04 35.57 -49.36
C ARG A 555 4.85 34.58 -50.18
N GLU A 556 4.64 34.53 -51.49
CA GLU A 556 5.30 33.56 -52.37
C GLU A 556 6.77 33.92 -52.61
N ARG A 557 7.67 32.95 -52.40
CA ARG A 557 9.10 33.12 -52.59
C ARG A 557 9.43 33.04 -54.09
N GLY A 558 10.07 34.09 -54.62
CA GLY A 558 10.50 34.19 -56.02
C GLY A 558 9.67 35.16 -56.88
N THR A 559 8.42 35.43 -56.50
CA THR A 559 7.54 36.42 -57.16
C THR A 559 7.18 37.59 -56.26
N ASP A 560 7.41 37.49 -54.94
CA ASP A 560 7.11 38.51 -53.93
C ASP A 560 5.60 38.84 -53.79
N VAL A 561 4.74 38.00 -54.37
CA VAL A 561 3.28 38.20 -54.41
C VAL A 561 2.61 37.59 -53.18
N GLU A 562 1.68 38.33 -52.58
CA GLU A 562 0.82 37.81 -51.51
C GLU A 562 -0.24 36.86 -52.09
N ARG A 563 -0.30 35.63 -51.60
CA ARG A 563 -1.24 34.60 -52.03
C ARG A 563 -2.17 34.18 -50.91
N THR A 564 -3.43 33.92 -51.28
CA THR A 564 -4.44 33.35 -50.39
C THR A 564 -4.91 32.01 -50.97
N LEU A 565 -4.72 30.92 -50.24
CA LEU A 565 -5.07 29.56 -50.64
C LEU A 565 -6.23 29.02 -49.78
N PRO A 566 -7.29 28.42 -50.36
CA PRO A 566 -8.32 27.74 -49.59
C PRO A 566 -7.73 26.46 -48.97
N VAL A 567 -7.87 26.29 -47.66
CA VAL A 567 -7.30 25.15 -46.92
C VAL A 567 -7.94 23.84 -47.35
N SER A 568 -9.22 23.87 -47.73
CA SER A 568 -9.94 22.72 -48.29
C SER A 568 -9.37 22.17 -49.60
N SER A 569 -8.52 22.93 -50.29
CA SER A 569 -7.85 22.50 -51.53
C SER A 569 -6.40 22.06 -51.29
N VAL A 570 -5.88 22.18 -50.08
CA VAL A 570 -4.51 21.79 -49.75
C VAL A 570 -4.46 20.27 -49.53
N ARG A 571 -3.53 19.61 -50.22
CA ARG A 571 -3.32 18.16 -50.17
C ARG A 571 -2.07 17.77 -49.38
N GLY A 572 -1.13 18.69 -49.22
CA GLY A 572 0.07 18.50 -48.40
C GLY A 572 0.67 19.83 -47.99
N VAL A 573 1.33 19.85 -46.82
CA VAL A 573 2.12 21.00 -46.37
C VAL A 573 3.41 20.50 -45.72
N ARG A 574 4.54 21.12 -46.06
CA ARG A 574 5.87 20.77 -45.53
C ARG A 574 6.62 22.04 -45.18
N ARG A 575 7.24 22.11 -43.99
CA ARG A 575 8.14 23.23 -43.63
C ARG A 575 9.49 23.05 -44.32
N LEU A 576 10.06 24.16 -44.75
CA LEU A 576 11.36 24.25 -45.41
C LEU A 576 12.46 24.72 -44.45
#